data_AF-A0A219T7Q9-F1
#
_entry.id   AF-A0A219T7Q9-F1
#
_cell.length_a   1.000
_cell.length_b   1.000
_cell.length_c   1.000
_cell.angle_alpha   90.00
_cell.angle_beta   90.00
_cell.angle_gamma   90.00
#
_symmetry.space_group_name_H-M   'P 1'
#
loop_
_entity.id
_entity.type
_entity.pdbx_description
1 polymer ?
#
loop_
_entity_poly.entity_id
_entity_poly.type
_entity_poly.pdbx_seq_one_letter_code
_entity_poly.pdbx_strand_id
1 'polypeptide(L)'
;MAIVRICNTTDPVDLRVLNDYLMNHNLNRLHIKSHHPLACFLLCVYSEFNWMDRHGGFKVHNIKAWMLRAELSENDTDILLRKCISLELTDPCTRAQYFTECFWTNHQDVTVDHRHSLHSIMHKDVHQDKIYN
;
A
#
# COMPACT_ATOMS: atom_id res chain seq x y z
N MET A 1 13.93 -8.56 -9.26
CA MET A 1 12.77 -8.06 -10.04
C MET A 1 12.07 -7.02 -9.18
N ALA A 2 11.91 -5.79 -9.65
CA ALA A 2 11.18 -4.76 -8.90
C ALA A 2 9.69 -5.16 -8.81
N ILE A 3 9.11 -5.17 -7.59
CA ILE A 3 7.72 -5.59 -7.32
C ILE A 3 6.73 -4.80 -8.18
N VAL A 4 7.02 -3.51 -8.42
CA VAL A 4 6.26 -2.64 -9.31
C VAL A 4 6.14 -3.22 -10.73
N ARG A 5 7.21 -3.77 -11.31
CA ARG A 5 7.17 -4.38 -12.65
C ARG A 5 6.32 -5.64 -12.69
N ILE A 6 6.40 -6.47 -11.65
CA ILE A 6 5.61 -7.70 -11.53
C ILE A 6 4.13 -7.33 -11.48
N CYS A 7 3.76 -6.41 -10.60
CA CYS A 7 2.37 -6.02 -10.43
C CYS A 7 1.81 -5.27 -11.63
N ASN A 8 2.63 -4.45 -12.30
CA ASN A 8 2.18 -3.72 -13.51
C ASN A 8 1.96 -4.65 -14.72
N THR A 9 2.55 -5.84 -14.72
CA THR A 9 2.32 -6.87 -15.75
C THR A 9 0.96 -7.54 -15.54
N THR A 10 0.53 -7.68 -14.29
CA THR A 10 -0.73 -8.37 -13.93
C THR A 10 -1.91 -7.40 -13.95
N ASP A 11 -1.73 -6.24 -13.32
CA ASP A 11 -2.74 -5.19 -13.15
C ASP A 11 -2.14 -3.86 -13.64
N PRO A 12 -2.23 -3.56 -14.94
CA PRO A 12 -1.55 -2.40 -15.51
C PRO A 12 -2.11 -1.08 -14.99
N VAL A 13 -1.21 -0.20 -14.55
CA VAL A 13 -1.50 1.17 -14.12
C VAL A 13 -0.56 2.15 -14.83
N ASP A 14 -1.06 3.33 -15.18
CA ASP A 14 -0.19 4.42 -15.61
C ASP A 14 0.69 4.82 -14.42
N LEU A 15 2.01 4.73 -14.58
CA LEU A 15 2.97 5.05 -13.52
C LEU A 15 2.84 6.49 -13.03
N ARG A 16 2.33 7.42 -13.85
CA ARG A 16 2.01 8.79 -13.43
C ARG A 16 0.84 8.81 -12.46
N VAL A 17 -0.21 8.02 -12.75
CA VAL A 17 -1.37 7.85 -11.87
C VAL A 17 -0.95 7.21 -10.55
N LEU A 18 -0.11 6.18 -10.60
CA LEU A 18 0.43 5.56 -9.41
C LEU A 18 1.26 6.55 -8.58
N ASN A 19 2.16 7.30 -9.21
CA ASN A 19 3.00 8.27 -8.53
C ASN A 19 2.17 9.41 -7.90
N ASP A 20 1.19 9.94 -8.63
CA ASP A 20 0.28 10.96 -8.10
C ASP A 20 -0.53 10.44 -6.92
N TYR A 21 -0.97 9.18 -6.96
CA TYR A 21 -1.67 8.54 -5.86
C TYR A 21 -0.77 8.39 -4.62
N LEU A 22 0.46 7.90 -4.80
CA LEU A 22 1.41 7.73 -3.70
C LEU A 22 1.87 9.05 -3.08
N MET A 23 1.84 10.15 -3.85
CA MET A 23 2.26 11.48 -3.37
C MET A 23 1.11 12.25 -2.73
N ASN A 24 -0.10 12.17 -3.31
CA ASN A 24 -1.23 12.99 -2.87
C ASN A 24 -2.25 12.24 -2.00
N HIS A 25 -2.10 10.93 -1.86
CA HIS A 25 -2.92 10.05 -1.04
C HIS A 25 -4.44 10.18 -1.36
N ASN A 26 -4.79 10.58 -2.59
CA ASN A 26 -6.15 10.99 -2.93
C ASN A 26 -6.62 10.42 -4.28
N LEU A 27 -7.56 9.49 -4.22
CA LEU A 27 -8.14 8.82 -5.40
C LEU A 27 -9.23 9.63 -6.08
N ASN A 28 -9.82 10.62 -5.41
CA ASN A 28 -10.82 11.50 -6.03
C ASN A 28 -10.24 12.31 -7.18
N ARG A 29 -8.92 12.44 -7.25
CA ARG A 29 -8.20 13.08 -8.37
C ARG A 29 -7.99 12.15 -9.57
N LEU A 30 -8.20 10.85 -9.40
CA LEU A 30 -8.03 9.88 -10.49
C LEU A 30 -9.33 9.72 -11.27
N HIS A 31 -9.20 9.49 -12.58
CA HIS A 31 -10.31 9.06 -13.41
C HIS A 31 -10.93 7.77 -12.85
N ILE A 32 -12.26 7.71 -12.75
CA ILE A 32 -13.03 6.57 -12.23
C ILE A 32 -12.60 5.23 -12.86
N LYS A 33 -12.25 5.24 -14.16
CA LYS A 33 -11.77 4.06 -14.88
C LYS A 33 -10.43 3.49 -14.35
N SER A 34 -9.64 4.30 -13.66
CA SER A 34 -8.35 3.90 -13.11
C SER A 34 -8.43 3.40 -11.66
N HIS A 35 -9.60 3.49 -11.01
CA HIS A 35 -9.74 3.15 -9.58
C HIS A 35 -9.53 1.66 -9.34
N HIS A 36 -10.25 0.79 -10.06
CA HIS A 36 -10.16 -0.65 -9.84
C HIS A 36 -8.80 -1.27 -10.24
N PRO A 37 -8.19 -0.92 -11.39
CA PRO A 37 -6.84 -1.38 -11.71
C PRO A 37 -5.79 -0.97 -10.67
N LEU A 38 -5.88 0.26 -10.16
CA LEU A 38 -4.98 0.71 -9.09
C LEU A 38 -5.22 -0.07 -7.78
N ALA A 39 -6.47 -0.33 -7.44
CA ALA A 39 -6.83 -1.15 -6.27
C ALA A 39 -6.22 -2.56 -6.36
N CYS A 40 -6.30 -3.20 -7.52
CA CYS A 40 -5.74 -4.53 -7.73
C CYS A 40 -4.21 -4.51 -7.78
N PHE A 41 -3.61 -3.45 -8.35
CA PHE A 41 -2.18 -3.24 -8.27
C PHE A 41 -1.68 -3.17 -6.82
N LEU A 42 -2.40 -2.47 -5.93
CA LEU A 42 -2.07 -2.42 -4.49
C LEU A 42 -2.18 -3.81 -3.84
N LEU A 43 -3.22 -4.58 -4.17
CA LEU A 43 -3.34 -5.96 -3.69
C LEU A 43 -2.15 -6.83 -4.11
N CYS A 44 -1.68 -6.70 -5.36
CA CYS A 44 -0.49 -7.38 -5.82
C CYS A 44 0.73 -6.96 -4.98
N VAL A 45 0.96 -5.65 -4.81
CA VAL A 45 2.08 -5.13 -4.01
C VAL A 45 2.05 -5.70 -2.59
N TYR A 46 0.89 -5.68 -1.92
CA TYR A 46 0.75 -6.24 -0.56
C TYR A 46 0.91 -7.75 -0.50
N SER A 47 0.56 -8.46 -1.58
CA SER A 47 0.79 -9.90 -1.68
C SER A 47 2.28 -10.21 -1.77
N GLU A 48 3.03 -9.45 -2.59
CA GLU A 48 4.48 -9.62 -2.74
C GLU A 48 5.24 -9.24 -1.45
N PHE A 49 4.75 -8.25 -0.68
CA PHE A 49 5.26 -7.93 0.66
C PHE A 49 4.78 -8.88 1.77
N ASN A 50 3.95 -9.87 1.44
CA ASN A 50 3.39 -10.83 2.38
C ASN A 50 2.53 -10.18 3.49
N TRP A 51 1.88 -9.06 3.18
CA TRP A 51 0.94 -8.35 4.07
C TRP A 51 -0.50 -8.78 3.82
N MET A 52 -0.82 -9.13 2.58
CA MET A 52 -2.08 -9.74 2.18
C MET A 52 -1.81 -11.05 1.44
N ASP A 53 -2.80 -11.90 1.33
CA ASP A 53 -2.83 -12.93 0.29
C ASP A 53 -3.60 -12.43 -0.95
N ARG A 54 -3.55 -13.21 -2.04
CA ARG A 54 -4.23 -12.87 -3.31
C ARG A 54 -5.76 -12.86 -3.21
N HIS A 55 -6.34 -13.34 -2.11
CA HIS A 55 -7.77 -13.28 -1.82
C HIS A 55 -8.14 -12.11 -0.90
N GLY A 56 -7.18 -11.26 -0.55
CA GLY A 56 -7.38 -10.10 0.31
C GLY A 56 -7.42 -10.43 1.81
N GLY A 57 -6.90 -11.60 2.22
CA GLY A 57 -6.70 -11.94 3.63
C GLY A 57 -5.49 -11.22 4.21
N PHE A 58 -5.68 -10.47 5.30
CA PHE A 58 -4.58 -9.75 5.95
C PHE A 58 -3.71 -10.67 6.80
N LYS A 59 -2.39 -10.58 6.61
CA LYS A 59 -1.36 -11.22 7.45
C LYS A 59 -0.95 -10.27 8.55
N VAL A 60 -1.87 -10.04 9.50
CA VAL A 60 -1.77 -9.01 10.56
C VAL A 60 -0.44 -9.05 11.32
N HIS A 61 0.09 -10.25 11.60
CA HIS A 61 1.38 -10.42 12.26
C HIS A 61 2.54 -9.81 11.46
N ASN A 62 2.54 -9.95 10.13
CA ASN A 62 3.58 -9.39 9.25
C ASN A 62 3.48 -7.87 9.18
N ILE A 63 2.25 -7.35 9.09
CA ILE A 63 2.01 -5.91 9.08
C ILE A 63 2.45 -5.28 10.41
N LYS A 64 2.06 -5.86 11.55
CA LYS A 64 2.50 -5.44 12.89
C LYS A 64 4.03 -5.44 13.00
N ALA A 65 4.68 -6.55 12.62
CA ALA A 65 6.14 -6.66 12.66
C ALA A 65 6.84 -5.64 11.76
N TRP A 66 6.23 -5.26 10.63
CA TRP A 66 6.74 -4.19 9.79
C TRP A 66 6.56 -2.81 10.42
N MET A 67 5.36 -2.48 10.93
CA MET A 67 5.09 -1.19 11.58
C MET A 67 6.02 -0.94 12.78
N LEU A 68 6.24 -1.96 13.62
CA LEU A 68 7.17 -1.86 14.75
C LEU A 68 8.63 -1.65 14.29
N ARG A 69 9.06 -2.31 13.19
CA ARG A 69 10.39 -2.07 12.59
C ARG A 69 10.51 -0.69 11.95
N ALA A 70 9.39 -0.11 11.53
CA ALA A 70 9.29 1.27 11.05
C ALA A 70 9.22 2.30 12.20
N GLU A 71 9.43 1.85 13.44
CA GLU A 71 9.46 2.67 14.66
C GLU A 71 8.10 3.25 15.08
N LEU A 72 6.99 2.66 14.62
CA LEU A 72 5.69 2.93 15.21
C LEU A 72 5.60 2.31 16.60
N SER A 73 4.98 3.02 17.55
CA SER A 73 4.75 2.46 18.89
C SER A 73 3.82 1.24 18.82
N GLU A 74 3.92 0.34 19.80
CA GLU A 74 3.03 -0.83 19.84
C GLU A 74 1.56 -0.42 19.97
N ASN A 75 1.27 0.61 20.75
CA ASN A 75 -0.09 1.11 20.92
C ASN A 75 -0.65 1.71 19.63
N ASP A 76 0.13 2.54 18.92
CA ASP A 76 -0.30 3.12 17.63
C ASP A 76 -0.48 2.04 16.57
N THR A 77 0.42 1.05 16.54
CA THR A 77 0.33 -0.11 15.65
C THR A 77 -0.97 -0.88 15.87
N ASP A 78 -1.30 -1.20 17.13
CA ASP A 78 -2.52 -1.96 17.45
C ASP A 78 -3.79 -1.16 17.14
N ILE A 79 -3.78 0.16 17.34
CA ILE A 79 -4.88 1.07 16.98
C ILE A 79 -5.06 1.10 15.46
N LEU A 80 -3.98 1.29 14.69
CA LEU A 80 -4.02 1.33 13.23
C LEU A 80 -4.53 0.02 12.65
N LEU A 81 -4.03 -1.12 13.13
CA LEU A 81 -4.45 -2.44 12.67
C LEU A 81 -5.94 -2.69 12.95
N ARG A 82 -6.42 -2.33 14.15
CA ARG A 82 -7.84 -2.46 14.48
C ARG A 82 -8.74 -1.59 13.62
N LYS A 83 -8.30 -0.38 13.28
CA LYS A 83 -9.09 0.56 12.47
C LYS A 83 -9.10 0.21 10.99
N CYS A 84 -7.96 -0.19 10.44
CA CYS A 84 -7.76 -0.24 8.99
C CYS A 84 -7.93 -1.63 8.38
N ILE A 85 -7.96 -2.69 9.20
CA ILE A 85 -8.29 -4.03 8.73
C ILE A 85 -9.80 -4.21 8.78
N SER A 86 -10.46 -3.95 7.65
CA SER A 86 -11.87 -4.30 7.45
C SER A 86 -12.00 -5.61 6.69
N LEU A 87 -12.66 -6.60 7.29
CA LEU A 87 -12.97 -7.88 6.66
C LEU A 87 -14.33 -7.90 5.92
N GLU A 88 -15.11 -6.82 6.04
CA GLU A 88 -16.49 -6.76 5.52
C GLU A 88 -16.54 -6.46 4.01
N LEU A 89 -15.45 -5.95 3.42
CA LEU A 89 -15.37 -5.67 1.98
C LEU A 89 -15.20 -6.97 1.19
N THR A 90 -16.13 -7.30 0.29
CA THR A 90 -16.11 -8.56 -0.46
C THR A 90 -15.05 -8.62 -1.56
N ASP A 91 -14.71 -7.48 -2.18
CA ASP A 91 -13.70 -7.41 -3.24
C ASP A 91 -12.28 -7.27 -2.67
N PRO A 92 -11.33 -8.19 -2.99
CA PRO A 92 -9.96 -8.14 -2.50
C PRO A 92 -9.19 -6.87 -2.87
N CYS A 93 -9.39 -6.35 -4.09
CA CYS A 93 -8.71 -5.15 -4.57
C CYS A 93 -9.18 -3.92 -3.79
N THR A 94 -10.50 -3.77 -3.66
CA THR A 94 -11.13 -2.70 -2.87
C THR A 94 -10.68 -2.75 -1.41
N ARG A 95 -10.48 -3.95 -0.86
CA ARG A 95 -9.97 -4.12 0.51
C ARG A 95 -8.52 -3.64 0.65
N ALA A 96 -7.65 -3.94 -0.30
CA ALA A 96 -6.27 -3.42 -0.33
C ALA A 96 -6.27 -1.89 -0.44
N GLN A 97 -7.11 -1.33 -1.31
CA GLN A 97 -7.27 0.11 -1.44
C GLN A 97 -7.74 0.77 -0.14
N TYR A 98 -8.79 0.23 0.49
CA TYR A 98 -9.33 0.75 1.76
C TYR A 98 -8.29 0.73 2.88
N PHE A 99 -7.52 -0.36 3.00
CA PHE A 99 -6.42 -0.44 3.95
C PHE A 99 -5.39 0.68 3.72
N THR A 100 -5.04 0.93 2.45
CA THR A 100 -4.09 1.97 2.05
C THR A 100 -4.58 3.36 2.46
N GLU A 101 -5.82 3.69 2.12
CA GLU A 101 -6.45 4.97 2.47
C GLU A 101 -6.54 5.15 3.98
N CYS A 102 -7.06 4.16 4.71
CA CYS A 102 -7.19 4.23 6.16
C CYS A 102 -5.83 4.39 6.84
N PHE A 103 -4.83 3.63 6.39
CA PHE A 103 -3.49 3.71 6.93
C PHE A 103 -2.94 5.13 6.77
N TRP A 104 -3.02 5.72 5.58
CA TRP A 104 -2.53 7.08 5.34
C TRP A 104 -3.29 8.16 6.11
N THR A 105 -4.62 8.08 6.19
CA THR A 105 -5.41 9.04 6.97
C THR A 105 -5.02 9.04 8.44
N ASN A 106 -4.86 7.86 9.04
CA ASN A 106 -4.52 7.78 10.47
C ASN A 106 -3.01 7.97 10.74
N HIS A 107 -2.14 7.76 9.73
CA HIS A 107 -0.70 7.95 9.85
C HIS A 107 -0.27 9.41 9.66
N GLN A 108 -1.12 10.29 9.11
CA GLN A 108 -0.90 11.74 9.14
C GLN A 108 -1.10 12.34 10.55
N ASP A 109 -1.92 11.69 11.38
CA ASP A 109 -2.16 12.09 12.77
C ASP A 109 -1.07 11.61 13.74
N VAL A 110 -0.21 10.66 13.33
CA VAL A 110 0.86 10.09 14.16
C VAL A 110 2.19 10.65 13.66
N THR A 111 2.97 11.31 14.52
CA THR A 111 4.24 12.01 14.19
C THR A 111 5.38 11.05 13.85
N VAL A 112 5.27 10.32 12.74
CA VAL A 112 6.27 9.34 12.29
C VAL A 112 7.07 9.90 11.11
N ASP A 113 8.40 9.80 11.22
CA ASP A 113 9.36 10.19 10.18
C ASP A 113 9.01 9.51 8.84
N HIS A 114 8.85 10.30 7.77
CA HIS A 114 8.34 9.87 6.46
C HIS A 114 9.24 8.86 5.72
N ARG A 115 10.39 8.51 6.31
CA ARG A 115 11.36 7.53 5.81
C ARG A 115 10.80 6.11 5.67
N HIS A 116 9.68 5.79 6.31
CA HIS A 116 9.06 4.46 6.28
C HIS A 116 7.66 4.41 5.66
N SER A 117 7.28 5.44 4.90
CA SER A 117 6.01 5.45 4.15
C SER A 117 5.95 4.30 3.13
N LEU A 118 4.73 3.85 2.78
CA LEU A 118 4.49 2.96 1.64
C LEU A 118 5.16 3.50 0.36
N HIS A 119 5.17 4.83 0.24
CA HIS A 119 5.93 5.57 -0.75
C HIS A 119 7.42 5.23 -0.70
N SER A 120 8.10 5.28 0.46
CA SER A 120 9.52 4.87 0.59
C SER A 120 9.78 3.42 0.13
N ILE A 121 8.86 2.49 0.38
CA ILE A 121 8.95 1.09 -0.10
C ILE A 121 8.88 1.04 -1.63
N MET A 122 7.86 1.68 -2.21
CA MET A 122 7.66 1.66 -3.66
C MET A 122 8.70 2.49 -4.41
N HIS A 123 9.19 3.59 -3.81
CA HIS A 123 10.17 4.49 -4.38
C HIS A 123 11.59 3.90 -4.37
N LYS A 124 11.94 3.08 -3.36
CA LYS A 124 13.20 2.31 -3.36
C LYS A 124 13.25 1.31 -4.51
N ASP A 125 12.14 0.63 -4.78
CA ASP A 125 12.03 -0.32 -5.90
C ASP A 125 12.04 0.38 -7.26
N VAL A 126 11.41 1.56 -7.39
CA VAL A 126 11.42 2.36 -8.64
C VAL A 126 12.81 2.94 -8.96
N HIS A 127 13.61 3.29 -7.94
CA HIS A 127 14.94 3.87 -8.16
C HIS A 127 16.06 2.84 -8.37
N GLN A 128 15.95 1.62 -7.82
CA GLN A 128 16.91 0.55 -8.09
C GLN A 128 16.95 0.16 -9.59
N ASP A 129 15.87 0.42 -10.32
CA ASP A 129 15.79 0.18 -11.77
C ASP A 129 16.59 1.19 -12.63
N LYS A 130 17.02 2.33 -12.08
CA LYS A 130 17.84 3.31 -12.81
C LYS A 130 19.34 3.07 -12.72
N ILE A 131 19.79 2.13 -11.87
CA ILE A 131 21.22 1.84 -11.66
C ILE A 131 21.68 0.63 -12.51
N TYR A 132 20.75 -0.11 -13.11
CA TYR A 132 21.03 -1.33 -13.88
C TYR A 132 20.62 -1.28 -15.37
N ASN A 133 20.41 -0.08 -15.93
CA ASN A 133 20.25 0.12 -17.38
C ASN A 133 21.29 1.12 -17.90
#